data_AF-A0A1S3IB32-F1
#
_entry.id   AF-A0A1S3IB32-F1
#
_cell.length_a   1.000
_cell.length_b   1.000
_cell.length_c   1.000
_cell.angle_alpha   90.00
_cell.angle_beta   90.00
_cell.angle_gamma   90.00
#
_symmetry.space_group_name_H-M   'P 1'
#
loop_
_entity.id
_entity.type
_entity.pdbx_description
1 polymer ?
#
loop_
_entity_poly.entity_id
_entity_poly.type
_entity_poly.pdbx_seq_one_letter_code
_entity_poly.pdbx_strand_id
1 'polypeptide(L)'
;MLKEGGLTTLCVALVCPLQDTNQYTICVVNVGDSFAFIMSKRWGLREITVGSHDIQSERDLRDAGGALGPVDGKNPELNNLTCSMTFVDPGDVVFLTTDGISDNFDPVVTKIAQAAISPTVASPSEKNDSNIAETGNKEICNSKPAVDPTKPEMYPHERHHYSVKEMERTIHEYELLTEAPCSAQELCGAIVQHVCVLTDPKRKVLEDPTLFIKRKMKAKDKKKRDAEIVAKMARAPGKLDHASIVAYEVGVYRGEDEENTDYGGVATSQGSNRGDTLEEPPPSPRLYESTV
;
A
#
# COMPACT_ATOMS: atom_id res chain seq x y z
N MET A 1 7.08 15.16 33.07
CA MET A 1 6.32 14.17 32.29
C MET A 1 6.94 14.10 30.91
N LEU A 2 7.67 13.03 30.61
CA LEU A 2 8.05 12.74 29.22
C LEU A 2 6.73 12.53 28.48
N LYS A 3 6.50 13.27 27.39
CA LYS A 3 5.39 12.96 26.49
C LYS A 3 5.65 11.55 25.96
N GLU A 4 4.77 10.60 26.29
CA GLU A 4 4.77 9.26 25.69
C GLU A 4 4.71 9.46 24.17
N GLY A 5 5.70 8.94 23.45
CA GLY A 5 5.72 9.00 21.98
C GLY A 5 4.55 8.19 21.42
N GLY A 6 3.98 8.64 20.30
CA GLY A 6 2.96 7.88 19.58
C GLY A 6 3.54 6.61 18.95
N LEU A 7 2.67 5.65 18.66
CA LEU A 7 3.01 4.45 17.87
C LEU A 7 2.88 4.77 16.39
N THR A 8 3.79 4.27 15.56
CA THR A 8 3.73 4.48 14.10
C THR A 8 4.36 3.34 13.33
N THR A 9 3.79 3.02 12.18
CA THR A 9 4.46 2.23 11.15
C THR A 9 5.55 3.07 10.46
N LEU A 10 6.42 2.41 9.71
CA LEU A 10 7.43 3.05 8.89
C LEU A 10 7.64 2.25 7.61
N CYS A 11 7.44 2.88 6.46
CA CYS A 11 7.80 2.33 5.15
C CYS A 11 8.61 3.38 4.39
N VAL A 12 9.88 3.09 4.12
CA VAL A 12 10.83 4.00 3.48
C VAL A 12 11.39 3.34 2.24
N ALA A 13 11.34 4.03 1.11
CA ALA A 13 11.96 3.61 -0.14
C ALA A 13 13.08 4.58 -0.52
N LEU A 14 14.25 4.02 -0.86
CA LEU A 14 15.38 4.74 -1.43
C LEU A 14 15.60 4.25 -2.85
N VAL A 15 15.52 5.15 -3.83
CA VAL A 15 15.80 4.86 -5.23
C VAL A 15 17.18 5.43 -5.57
N CYS A 16 18.10 4.54 -5.95
CA CYS A 16 19.50 4.86 -6.20
C CYS A 16 19.89 4.47 -7.64
N PRO A 17 20.60 5.34 -8.38
CA PRO A 17 21.18 4.95 -9.66
C PRO A 17 22.26 3.89 -9.46
N LEU A 18 22.34 2.91 -10.36
CA LEU A 18 23.41 1.91 -10.37
C LEU A 18 24.59 2.42 -11.19
N GLN A 19 25.79 2.32 -10.62
CA GLN A 19 27.02 2.75 -11.27
C GLN A 19 27.21 2.08 -12.63
N ASP A 20 27.65 2.86 -13.62
CA ASP A 20 27.96 2.41 -14.98
C ASP A 20 26.78 1.76 -15.74
N THR A 21 25.54 2.05 -15.33
CA THR A 21 24.31 1.58 -16.01
C THR A 21 23.25 2.67 -16.06
N ASN A 22 22.21 2.47 -16.88
CA ASN A 22 21.00 3.30 -16.87
C ASN A 22 19.92 2.74 -15.92
N GLN A 23 20.24 1.72 -15.13
CA GLN A 23 19.28 1.09 -14.21
C GLN A 23 19.35 1.72 -12.83
N TYR A 24 18.28 1.52 -12.07
CA TYR A 24 18.16 1.96 -10.70
C TYR A 24 17.89 0.76 -9.81
N THR A 25 18.27 0.89 -8.54
CA THR A 25 17.86 -0.03 -7.48
C THR A 25 16.94 0.72 -6.53
N ILE A 26 15.90 0.03 -6.07
CA ILE A 26 15.09 0.46 -4.96
C ILE A 26 15.39 -0.41 -3.74
N CYS A 27 15.70 0.23 -2.61
CA CYS A 27 15.84 -0.39 -1.31
C CYS A 27 14.69 0.07 -0.41
N VAL A 28 13.93 -0.86 0.15
CA VAL A 28 12.80 -0.57 1.04
C VAL A 28 13.10 -1.11 2.43
N VAL A 29 12.85 -0.29 3.45
CA VAL A 29 12.77 -0.72 4.85
C VAL A 29 11.34 -0.53 5.32
N ASN A 30 10.70 -1.60 5.78
CA ASN A 30 9.32 -1.58 6.25
C ASN A 30 9.17 -2.19 7.65
N VAL A 31 8.38 -1.55 8.51
CA VAL A 31 7.82 -2.10 9.74
C VAL A 31 6.35 -1.65 9.84
N GLY A 32 5.46 -2.62 10.04
CA GLY A 32 4.03 -2.39 9.97
C GLY A 32 3.41 -2.75 8.61
N ASP A 33 2.25 -2.18 8.33
CA ASP A 33 1.37 -2.56 7.22
C ASP A 33 1.16 -1.42 6.19
N SER A 34 2.13 -0.51 6.11
CA SER A 34 2.25 0.45 5.03
C SER A 34 3.14 -0.16 3.93
N PHE A 35 2.63 -0.26 2.71
CA PHE A 35 3.25 -1.08 1.66
C PHE A 35 3.86 -0.25 0.54
N ALA A 36 4.84 -0.84 -0.13
CA ALA A 36 5.54 -0.23 -1.26
C ALA A 36 5.31 -1.04 -2.53
N PHE A 37 5.08 -0.34 -3.65
CA PHE A 37 4.76 -0.95 -4.94
C PHE A 37 5.58 -0.31 -6.07
N ILE A 38 5.71 -1.07 -7.16
CA ILE A 38 6.30 -0.61 -8.43
C ILE A 38 5.25 -0.82 -9.51
N MET A 39 4.87 0.25 -10.18
CA MET A 39 4.17 0.20 -11.47
C MET A 39 5.21 0.26 -12.59
N SER A 40 5.36 -0.85 -13.32
CA SER A 40 6.24 -0.93 -14.48
C SER A 40 5.46 -1.15 -15.75
N LYS A 41 5.79 -0.41 -16.81
CA LYS A 41 5.13 -0.57 -18.12
C LYS A 41 5.34 -1.95 -18.74
N ARG A 42 6.41 -2.65 -18.35
CA ARG A 42 6.74 -3.99 -18.88
C ARG A 42 6.09 -5.11 -18.06
N TRP A 43 6.09 -4.97 -16.74
CA TRP A 43 5.77 -6.07 -15.83
C TRP A 43 4.46 -5.87 -15.05
N GLY A 44 3.83 -4.71 -15.20
CA GLY A 44 2.66 -4.32 -14.42
C GLY A 44 3.01 -3.96 -12.98
N LEU A 45 2.00 -4.04 -12.12
CA LEU A 45 2.13 -3.72 -10.70
C LEU A 45 2.71 -4.90 -9.90
N ARG A 46 3.68 -4.61 -9.04
CA ARG A 46 4.23 -5.57 -8.06
C ARG A 46 4.46 -4.90 -6.71
N GLU A 47 4.26 -5.65 -5.64
CA GLU A 47 4.58 -5.20 -4.29
C GLU A 47 6.04 -5.53 -3.94
N ILE A 48 6.74 -4.59 -3.30
CA ILE A 48 8.14 -4.71 -2.83
C ILE A 48 8.19 -5.22 -1.39
N THR A 49 7.14 -4.96 -0.60
CA THR A 49 7.02 -5.26 0.83
C THR A 49 6.38 -6.61 1.14
N VAL A 50 6.25 -7.53 0.17
CA VAL A 50 5.62 -8.85 0.37
C VAL A 50 6.22 -9.64 1.53
N GLY A 51 7.52 -9.48 1.80
CA GLY A 51 8.18 -10.15 2.92
C GLY A 51 7.76 -9.66 4.32
N SER A 52 7.07 -8.51 4.42
CA SER A 52 6.66 -7.89 5.69
C SER A 52 5.34 -8.45 6.25
N HIS A 53 4.69 -9.36 5.52
CA HIS A 53 3.45 -9.98 5.97
C HIS A 53 3.30 -11.38 5.34
N ASP A 54 2.63 -12.28 6.05
CA ASP A 54 2.36 -13.61 5.53
C ASP A 54 1.10 -13.60 4.64
N ILE A 55 1.31 -13.59 3.32
CA ILE A 55 0.22 -13.62 2.34
C ILE A 55 -0.63 -14.90 2.39
N GLN A 56 -0.15 -15.97 3.04
CA GLN A 56 -0.92 -17.21 3.20
C GLN A 56 -1.83 -17.17 4.43
N SER A 57 -1.62 -16.23 5.34
CA SER A 57 -2.34 -16.12 6.60
C SER A 57 -3.37 -15.00 6.57
N GLU A 58 -4.47 -15.19 7.29
CA GLU A 58 -5.45 -14.13 7.51
C GLU A 58 -4.81 -12.97 8.27
N ARG A 59 -4.85 -11.76 7.67
CA ARG A 59 -4.40 -10.53 8.32
C ARG A 59 -5.51 -9.96 9.20
N ASP A 60 -5.22 -9.70 10.47
CA ASP A 60 -6.07 -8.83 11.28
C ASP A 60 -5.83 -7.38 10.85
N LEU A 61 -6.83 -6.72 10.26
CA LEU A 61 -6.72 -5.33 9.79
C LEU A 61 -6.53 -4.30 10.92
N ARG A 62 -6.49 -4.74 12.18
CA ARG A 62 -6.19 -3.92 13.36
C ARG A 62 -4.77 -4.13 13.89
N ASP A 63 -4.08 -5.13 13.36
CA ASP A 63 -2.72 -5.48 13.72
C ASP A 63 -1.79 -5.15 12.55
N ALA A 64 -0.94 -4.16 12.73
CA ALA A 64 0.05 -3.77 11.73
C ALA A 64 1.20 -4.79 11.63
N GLY A 65 1.32 -5.72 12.58
CA GLY A 65 2.42 -6.69 12.69
C GLY A 65 3.71 -6.11 13.28
N GLY A 66 3.84 -4.79 13.34
CA GLY A 66 4.95 -4.09 13.96
C GLY A 66 4.72 -2.58 14.00
N ALA A 67 5.34 -1.92 14.97
CA ALA A 67 5.27 -0.47 15.16
C ALA A 67 6.51 0.07 15.87
N LEU A 68 6.94 1.25 15.43
CA LEU A 68 7.89 2.08 16.15
C LEU A 68 7.21 2.79 17.33
N GLY A 69 8.00 3.14 18.34
CA GLY A 69 7.52 3.76 19.58
C GLY A 69 7.49 2.77 20.74
N PRO A 70 6.95 3.18 21.90
CA PRO A 70 6.94 2.37 23.11
C PRO A 70 5.81 1.32 23.11
N VAL A 71 5.90 0.29 22.25
CA VAL A 71 4.89 -0.79 22.17
C VAL A 71 4.96 -1.68 23.41
N ASP A 72 6.17 -2.15 23.75
CA ASP A 72 6.44 -2.89 24.98
C ASP A 72 7.35 -2.04 25.90
N GLY A 73 6.71 -1.27 26.77
CA GLY A 73 7.37 -0.36 27.69
C GLY A 73 8.05 0.83 27.00
N LYS A 74 9.30 0.65 26.54
CA LYS A 74 10.04 1.63 25.73
C LYS A 74 10.50 1.08 24.38
N ASN A 75 10.27 -0.21 24.15
CA ASN A 75 10.79 -0.92 22.99
C ASN A 75 9.78 -0.87 21.84
N PRO A 76 10.26 -0.74 20.59
CA PRO A 76 9.43 -0.94 19.41
C PRO A 76 9.09 -2.42 19.23
N GLU A 77 8.03 -2.68 18.47
CA GLU A 77 7.71 -4.01 17.97
C GLU A 77 8.20 -4.12 16.52
N LEU A 78 9.18 -5.01 16.30
CA LEU A 78 9.89 -5.14 15.02
C LEU A 78 9.68 -6.52 14.39
N ASN A 79 8.60 -7.24 14.76
CA ASN A 79 8.37 -8.63 14.34
C ASN A 79 8.36 -8.78 12.82
N ASN A 80 7.83 -7.78 12.11
CA ASN A 80 7.79 -7.74 10.66
C ASN A 80 8.72 -6.70 10.03
N LEU A 81 9.76 -6.25 10.76
CA LEU A 81 10.79 -5.41 10.18
C LEU A 81 11.47 -6.14 9.03
N THR A 82 11.43 -5.54 7.84
CA THR A 82 12.00 -6.12 6.63
C THR A 82 12.81 -5.10 5.85
N CYS A 83 13.82 -5.61 5.17
CA CYS A 83 14.57 -4.89 4.15
C CYS A 83 14.43 -5.66 2.84
N SER A 84 13.96 -4.99 1.79
CA SER A 84 13.84 -5.57 0.45
C SER A 84 14.54 -4.70 -0.59
N MET A 85 14.99 -5.34 -1.66
CA MET A 85 15.72 -4.68 -2.74
C MET A 85 15.30 -5.27 -4.08
N THR A 86 15.11 -4.43 -5.08
CA THR A 86 14.85 -4.88 -6.46
C THR A 86 15.30 -3.84 -7.47
N PHE A 87 15.42 -4.26 -8.73
CA PHE A 87 15.78 -3.39 -9.85
C PHE A 87 14.54 -2.69 -10.41
N VAL A 88 14.72 -1.44 -10.84
CA VAL A 88 13.72 -0.62 -11.51
C VAL A 88 14.35 0.13 -12.69
N ASP A 89 13.54 0.34 -13.73
CA ASP A 89 13.97 1.01 -14.95
C ASP A 89 13.51 2.48 -14.96
N PRO A 90 14.19 3.38 -15.70
CA PRO A 90 13.70 4.74 -15.92
C PRO A 90 12.27 4.74 -16.47
N GLY A 91 11.42 5.58 -15.88
CA GLY A 91 9.99 5.68 -16.22
C GLY A 91 9.08 4.67 -15.50
N ASP A 92 9.61 3.75 -14.68
CA ASP A 92 8.81 3.05 -13.68
C ASP A 92 8.33 4.05 -12.60
N VAL A 93 7.17 3.79 -12.00
CA VAL A 93 6.65 4.59 -10.87
C VAL A 93 6.69 3.75 -9.60
N VAL A 94 7.44 4.22 -8.62
CA VAL A 94 7.45 3.67 -7.26
C VAL A 94 6.41 4.43 -6.44
N PHE A 95 5.61 3.73 -5.63
CA PHE A 95 4.73 4.40 -4.69
C PHE A 95 4.56 3.65 -3.39
N LEU A 96 4.26 4.40 -2.34
CA LEU A 96 4.06 3.95 -0.97
C LEU A 96 2.64 4.29 -0.55
N THR A 97 1.98 3.39 0.16
CA THR A 97 0.62 3.60 0.66
C THR A 97 0.49 3.22 2.12
N THR A 98 -0.40 3.90 2.84
CA THR A 98 -0.91 3.41 4.12
C THR A 98 -2.02 2.37 3.91
N ASP A 99 -2.35 1.63 4.96
CA ASP A 99 -3.47 0.67 5.00
C ASP A 99 -4.82 1.34 4.67
N GLY A 100 -4.99 2.62 5.01
CA GLY A 100 -6.15 3.43 4.60
C GLY A 100 -6.35 3.54 3.09
N ILE A 101 -5.30 3.30 2.29
CA ILE A 101 -5.39 3.13 0.83
C ILE A 101 -5.42 1.65 0.45
N SER A 102 -4.42 0.86 0.86
CA SER A 102 -4.25 -0.51 0.34
C SER A 102 -5.38 -1.46 0.73
N ASP A 103 -5.96 -1.33 1.93
CA ASP A 103 -7.06 -2.19 2.37
C ASP A 103 -8.31 -1.99 1.51
N ASN A 104 -8.47 -0.82 0.87
CA ASN A 104 -9.60 -0.54 -0.01
C ASN A 104 -9.53 -1.28 -1.36
N PHE A 105 -8.45 -2.03 -1.62
CA PHE A 105 -8.36 -2.94 -2.78
C PHE A 105 -8.62 -4.41 -2.40
N ASP A 106 -8.74 -4.74 -1.10
CA ASP A 106 -9.09 -6.10 -0.65
C ASP A 106 -10.55 -6.43 -0.99
N PRO A 107 -10.84 -7.56 -1.67
CA PRO A 107 -12.17 -7.89 -2.15
C PRO A 107 -13.20 -8.16 -1.03
N VAL A 108 -12.75 -8.48 0.19
CA VAL A 108 -13.59 -8.61 1.39
C VAL A 108 -13.91 -7.24 1.99
N VAL A 109 -12.95 -6.30 1.93
CA VAL A 109 -13.16 -4.91 2.33
C VAL A 109 -14.12 -4.20 1.36
N THR A 110 -13.97 -4.43 0.05
CA THR A 110 -14.88 -3.91 -0.99
C THR A 110 -16.23 -4.63 -1.05
N LYS A 111 -16.42 -5.69 -0.25
CA LYS A 111 -17.66 -6.48 -0.13
C LYS A 111 -18.05 -7.26 -1.38
N ILE A 112 -17.13 -7.50 -2.31
CA ILE A 112 -17.40 -8.35 -3.49
C ILE A 112 -17.10 -9.82 -3.23
N ALA A 113 -16.27 -10.13 -2.24
CA ALA A 113 -15.94 -11.49 -1.80
C ALA A 113 -16.12 -11.65 -0.29
N GLN A 114 -16.00 -12.89 0.20
CA GLN A 114 -15.94 -13.22 1.62
C GLN A 114 -14.67 -14.02 1.92
N ALA A 115 -14.11 -13.84 3.13
CA ALA A 115 -12.90 -14.55 3.53
C ALA A 115 -13.19 -16.05 3.66
N ALA A 116 -12.36 -16.88 3.03
CA ALA A 116 -12.43 -18.33 3.17
C ALA A 116 -11.97 -18.74 4.58
N ILE A 117 -12.68 -19.67 5.21
CA ILE A 117 -12.24 -20.24 6.49
C ILE A 117 -11.15 -21.27 6.17
N SER A 118 -9.89 -20.94 6.48
CA SER A 118 -8.80 -21.92 6.37
C SER A 118 -9.09 -23.14 7.27
N PRO A 119 -9.13 -24.37 6.75
CA PRO A 119 -9.47 -25.56 7.54
C PRO A 119 -8.46 -25.93 8.65
N THR A 120 -7.34 -25.22 8.76
CA THR A 120 -6.22 -25.53 9.65
C THR A 120 -6.28 -24.93 11.06
N VAL A 121 -7.33 -24.15 11.40
CA VAL A 121 -7.54 -23.60 12.77
C VAL A 121 -8.76 -24.19 13.49
N ALA A 122 -9.10 -25.45 13.20
CA ALA A 122 -9.83 -26.26 14.17
C ALA A 122 -8.85 -26.75 15.25
N SER A 123 -8.41 -25.85 16.13
CA SER A 123 -7.74 -26.24 17.36
C SER A 123 -8.68 -27.16 18.17
N PRO A 124 -8.28 -28.39 18.54
CA PRO A 124 -9.09 -29.24 19.39
C PRO A 124 -9.06 -28.66 20.80
N SER A 125 -10.08 -27.89 21.18
CA SER A 125 -10.28 -27.58 22.59
C SER A 125 -11.04 -28.75 23.21
N GLU A 126 -10.26 -29.57 23.91
CA GLU A 126 -10.70 -30.64 24.76
C GLU A 126 -11.68 -30.13 25.83
N LYS A 127 -12.65 -30.99 26.13
CA LYS A 127 -13.56 -30.87 27.26
C LYS A 127 -12.79 -31.17 28.55
N ASN A 128 -12.82 -30.26 29.52
CA ASN A 128 -13.29 -30.48 30.90
C ASN A 128 -12.60 -29.60 31.97
N ASP A 129 -13.48 -28.95 32.73
CA ASP A 129 -13.50 -28.74 34.19
C ASP A 129 -12.49 -27.84 34.92
N SER A 130 -13.01 -26.68 35.35
CA SER A 130 -13.24 -26.29 36.77
C SER A 130 -12.73 -24.89 37.20
N ASN A 131 -13.71 -24.01 37.46
CA ASN A 131 -13.77 -22.96 38.48
C ASN A 131 -12.53 -22.12 38.83
N ILE A 132 -12.42 -20.91 38.27
CA ILE A 132 -12.02 -19.70 39.02
C ILE A 132 -12.88 -18.53 38.49
N ALA A 133 -13.56 -17.84 39.42
CA ALA A 133 -14.40 -16.70 39.14
C ALA A 133 -13.55 -15.44 38.93
N GLU A 134 -13.62 -14.83 37.75
CA GLU A 134 -13.21 -13.44 37.55
C GLU A 134 -14.19 -12.69 36.64
N THR A 135 -14.49 -11.48 37.08
CA THR A 135 -15.53 -10.58 36.61
C THR A 135 -14.90 -9.61 35.60
N GLY A 136 -15.50 -9.46 34.41
CA GLY A 136 -15.19 -8.30 33.55
C GLY A 136 -15.13 -8.57 32.03
N ASN A 137 -16.27 -8.41 31.36
CA ASN A 137 -16.44 -7.97 29.97
C ASN A 137 -15.65 -8.68 28.84
N LYS A 138 -15.99 -9.94 28.57
CA LYS A 138 -15.90 -10.52 27.22
C LYS A 138 -17.24 -10.30 26.51
N GLU A 139 -17.40 -9.18 25.81
CA GLU A 139 -18.56 -8.99 24.93
C GLU A 139 -18.14 -8.67 23.48
N ILE A 140 -18.43 -9.66 22.62
CA ILE A 140 -18.88 -9.56 21.22
C ILE A 140 -17.80 -9.47 20.13
N CYS A 141 -17.37 -10.66 19.69
CA CYS A 141 -17.22 -10.99 18.26
C CYS A 141 -17.19 -12.52 18.08
N ASN A 142 -18.28 -13.20 18.43
CA ASN A 142 -18.42 -14.66 18.22
C ASN A 142 -19.60 -15.05 17.33
N SER A 143 -20.17 -14.11 16.56
CA SER A 143 -21.06 -14.47 15.46
C SER A 143 -20.22 -14.80 14.24
N LYS A 144 -20.13 -16.09 13.89
CA LYS A 144 -19.68 -16.52 12.55
C LYS A 144 -20.39 -15.64 11.52
N PRO A 145 -19.68 -14.95 10.61
CA PRO A 145 -20.34 -14.21 9.55
C PRO A 145 -21.26 -15.18 8.80
N ALA A 146 -22.51 -14.79 8.61
CA ALA A 146 -23.42 -15.56 7.77
C ALA A 146 -22.81 -15.63 6.38
N VAL A 147 -22.49 -16.85 5.93
CA VAL A 147 -21.96 -17.13 4.59
C VAL A 147 -22.97 -16.59 3.58
N ASP A 148 -22.57 -15.63 2.76
CA ASP A 148 -23.40 -15.11 1.68
C ASP A 148 -23.17 -16.01 0.46
N PRO A 149 -24.12 -16.88 0.09
CA PRO A 149 -23.92 -17.85 -0.98
C PRO A 149 -23.77 -17.18 -2.36
N THR A 150 -23.99 -15.86 -2.46
CA THR A 150 -23.84 -15.10 -3.70
C THR A 150 -22.42 -14.56 -3.93
N LYS A 151 -21.56 -14.60 -2.91
CA LYS A 151 -20.20 -14.05 -2.98
C LYS A 151 -19.16 -15.16 -3.07
N PRO A 152 -18.13 -15.00 -3.92
CA PRO A 152 -17.01 -15.93 -3.93
C PRO A 152 -16.28 -15.91 -2.58
N GLU A 153 -15.87 -17.09 -2.13
CA GLU A 153 -14.90 -17.25 -1.06
C GLU A 153 -13.50 -17.05 -1.62
N MET A 154 -12.65 -16.32 -0.88
CA MET A 154 -11.25 -16.10 -1.27
C MET A 154 -10.32 -16.33 -0.08
N TYR A 155 -9.26 -17.10 -0.31
CA TYR A 155 -8.17 -17.32 0.63
C TYR A 155 -7.26 -16.07 0.72
N PRO A 156 -6.48 -15.91 1.81
CA PRO A 156 -5.57 -14.78 1.98
C PRO A 156 -4.73 -14.43 0.75
N HIS A 157 -4.06 -15.41 0.14
CA HIS A 157 -3.18 -15.18 -1.00
C HIS A 157 -3.96 -14.75 -2.26
N GLU A 158 -5.18 -15.24 -2.44
CA GLU A 158 -6.05 -14.86 -3.55
C GLU A 158 -6.52 -13.41 -3.40
N ARG A 159 -6.85 -13.00 -2.18
CA ARG A 159 -7.22 -11.61 -1.88
C ARG A 159 -6.07 -10.66 -2.11
N HIS A 160 -4.86 -11.01 -1.67
CA HIS A 160 -3.67 -10.23 -1.94
C HIS A 160 -3.43 -10.11 -3.45
N HIS A 161 -3.47 -11.22 -4.20
CA HIS A 161 -3.31 -11.20 -5.64
C HIS A 161 -4.37 -10.33 -6.34
N TYR A 162 -5.63 -10.44 -5.93
CA TYR A 162 -6.71 -9.61 -6.43
C TYR A 162 -6.48 -8.13 -6.15
N SER A 163 -6.05 -7.79 -4.93
CA SER A 163 -5.84 -6.40 -4.51
C SER A 163 -4.80 -5.70 -5.38
N VAL A 164 -3.68 -6.39 -5.67
CA VAL A 164 -2.64 -5.87 -6.58
C VAL A 164 -3.21 -5.70 -7.99
N LYS A 165 -3.99 -6.66 -8.48
CA LYS A 165 -4.60 -6.59 -9.82
C LYS A 165 -5.65 -5.50 -9.96
N GLU A 166 -6.44 -5.23 -8.91
CA GLU A 166 -7.44 -4.16 -8.93
C GLU A 166 -6.78 -2.77 -8.84
N MET A 167 -5.67 -2.65 -8.11
CA MET A 167 -4.85 -1.43 -8.11
C MET A 167 -4.21 -1.17 -9.48
N GLU A 168 -3.65 -2.21 -10.10
CA GLU A 168 -3.13 -2.15 -11.47
C GLU A 168 -4.22 -1.74 -12.48
N ARG A 169 -5.40 -2.36 -12.38
CA ARG A 169 -6.56 -2.01 -13.23
C ARG A 169 -6.96 -0.55 -13.05
N THR A 170 -7.02 -0.04 -11.82
CA THR A 170 -7.37 1.36 -11.55
C THR A 170 -6.42 2.33 -12.25
N ILE A 171 -5.13 2.02 -12.28
CA ILE A 171 -4.12 2.82 -12.97
C ILE A 171 -4.32 2.73 -14.50
N HIS A 172 -4.48 1.52 -15.05
CA HIS A 172 -4.70 1.35 -16.48
C HIS A 172 -6.01 1.95 -16.98
N GLU A 173 -7.08 1.95 -16.19
CA GLU A 173 -8.33 2.63 -16.53
C GLU A 173 -8.12 4.13 -16.70
N TYR A 174 -7.29 4.75 -15.86
CA TYR A 174 -6.91 6.14 -16.04
C TYR A 174 -6.11 6.35 -17.33
N GLU A 175 -5.07 5.55 -17.57
CA GLU A 175 -4.24 5.65 -18.79
C GLU A 175 -5.05 5.46 -20.08
N LEU A 176 -6.05 4.58 -20.06
CA LEU A 176 -6.95 4.35 -21.18
C LEU A 176 -7.82 5.58 -21.46
N LEU A 177 -8.27 6.29 -20.43
CA LEU A 177 -9.09 7.49 -20.56
C LEU A 177 -8.28 8.70 -21.03
N THR A 178 -7.01 8.79 -20.62
CA THR A 178 -6.12 9.92 -20.97
C THR A 178 -5.27 9.67 -22.22
N GLU A 179 -5.25 8.44 -22.71
CA GLU A 179 -4.38 7.98 -23.80
C GLU A 179 -2.87 8.23 -23.52
N ALA A 180 -2.49 8.32 -22.24
CA ALA A 180 -1.14 8.63 -21.81
C ALA A 180 -0.75 7.82 -20.56
N PRO A 181 0.54 7.42 -20.43
CA PRO A 181 1.01 6.80 -19.20
C PRO A 181 0.88 7.72 -18.00
N CYS A 182 0.57 7.16 -16.83
CA CYS A 182 0.46 7.95 -15.60
C CYS A 182 1.82 8.51 -15.17
N SER A 183 1.88 9.82 -14.93
CA SER A 183 2.90 10.40 -14.05
C SER A 183 2.66 9.96 -12.59
N ALA A 184 3.67 10.17 -11.73
CA ALA A 184 3.53 9.89 -10.29
C ALA A 184 2.31 10.60 -9.65
N GLN A 185 2.05 11.85 -10.05
CA GLN A 185 0.91 12.63 -9.53
C GLN A 185 -0.43 12.03 -9.98
N GLU A 186 -0.54 11.64 -11.24
CA GLU A 186 -1.76 11.07 -11.82
C GLU A 186 -2.08 9.70 -11.24
N LEU A 187 -1.04 8.87 -11.03
CA LEU A 187 -1.19 7.59 -10.32
C LEU A 187 -1.76 7.81 -8.91
N CYS A 188 -1.22 8.77 -8.15
CA CYS A 188 -1.77 9.12 -6.85
C CYS A 188 -3.24 9.57 -6.95
N GLY A 189 -3.54 10.42 -7.94
CA GLY A 189 -4.90 10.90 -8.20
C GLY A 189 -5.88 9.78 -8.50
N ALA A 190 -5.51 8.85 -9.39
CA ALA A 190 -6.34 7.71 -9.77
C ALA A 190 -6.65 6.79 -8.59
N ILE A 191 -5.63 6.43 -7.79
CA ILE A 191 -5.79 5.57 -6.61
C ILE A 191 -6.65 6.27 -5.54
N VAL A 192 -6.37 7.53 -5.23
CA VAL A 192 -7.17 8.28 -4.24
C VAL A 192 -8.60 8.43 -4.70
N GLN A 193 -8.83 8.72 -5.99
CA GLN A 193 -10.16 8.82 -6.56
C GLN A 193 -10.94 7.51 -6.43
N HIS A 194 -10.30 6.36 -6.71
CA HIS A 194 -10.91 5.04 -6.50
C HIS A 194 -11.35 4.86 -5.04
N VAL A 195 -10.44 5.09 -4.09
CA VAL A 195 -10.72 4.95 -2.65
C VAL A 195 -11.83 5.91 -2.20
N CYS A 196 -11.82 7.16 -2.69
CA CYS A 196 -12.89 8.11 -2.41
C CYS A 196 -14.23 7.60 -2.93
N VAL A 197 -14.33 7.17 -4.20
CA VAL A 197 -15.59 6.66 -4.76
C VAL A 197 -16.08 5.44 -4.00
N LEU A 198 -15.20 4.47 -3.71
CA LEU A 198 -15.53 3.25 -2.97
C LEU A 198 -16.09 3.55 -1.58
N THR A 199 -15.47 4.50 -0.87
CA THR A 199 -15.82 4.84 0.52
C THR A 199 -16.96 5.85 0.64
N ASP A 200 -17.44 6.41 -0.47
CA ASP A 200 -18.49 7.42 -0.50
C ASP A 200 -19.78 7.01 0.23
N PRO A 201 -20.30 5.77 0.09
CA PRO A 201 -21.47 5.35 0.85
C PRO A 201 -21.25 5.37 2.37
N LYS A 202 -20.04 5.05 2.85
CA LYS A 202 -19.69 5.13 4.28
C LYS A 202 -19.60 6.57 4.76
N ARG A 203 -18.94 7.44 3.98
CA ARG A 203 -18.82 8.87 4.28
C ARG A 203 -20.20 9.52 4.37
N LYS A 204 -21.10 9.26 3.40
CA LYS A 204 -22.49 9.74 3.44
C LYS A 204 -23.27 9.31 4.68
N VAL A 205 -23.03 8.09 5.20
CA VAL A 205 -23.65 7.63 6.45
C VAL A 205 -23.12 8.43 7.64
N LEU A 206 -21.80 8.65 7.73
CA LEU A 206 -21.19 9.37 8.86
C LEU A 206 -21.35 10.89 8.79
N GLU A 207 -21.53 11.45 7.60
CA GLU A 207 -21.66 12.89 7.36
C GLU A 207 -23.13 13.34 7.37
N ASP A 208 -24.07 12.41 7.52
CA ASP A 208 -25.51 12.71 7.59
C ASP A 208 -25.79 13.68 8.75
N PRO A 209 -26.16 14.95 8.45
CA PRO A 209 -26.36 15.96 9.49
C PRO A 209 -27.48 15.58 10.46
N THR A 210 -28.43 14.75 10.03
CA THR A 210 -29.56 14.30 10.86
C THR A 210 -29.09 13.47 12.07
N LEU A 211 -27.93 12.82 11.97
CA LEU A 211 -27.34 12.04 13.06
C LEU A 211 -26.83 12.90 14.21
N PHE A 212 -26.39 14.14 13.93
CA PHE A 212 -25.75 15.03 14.92
C PHE A 212 -26.62 16.21 15.34
N ILE A 213 -27.90 16.22 14.95
CA ILE A 213 -28.84 17.23 15.45
C ILE A 213 -28.84 17.15 16.98
N LYS A 214 -28.50 18.26 17.64
CA LYS A 214 -28.46 18.42 19.10
C LYS A 214 -29.89 18.39 19.68
N ARG A 215 -30.57 17.26 19.59
CA ARG A 215 -31.79 16.95 20.32
C ARG A 215 -31.42 16.22 21.61
N LYS A 216 -32.10 16.53 22.72
CA LYS A 216 -32.02 15.73 23.95
C LYS A 216 -32.59 14.34 23.66
N MET A 217 -31.72 13.41 23.25
CA MET A 217 -32.08 12.01 23.02
C MET A 217 -31.98 11.22 24.33
N LYS A 218 -32.91 10.29 24.56
CA LYS A 218 -32.78 9.33 25.66
C LYS A 218 -31.65 8.35 25.34
N ALA A 219 -31.03 7.77 26.36
CA ALA A 219 -29.93 6.81 26.19
C ALA A 219 -30.30 5.62 25.28
N LYS A 220 -31.56 5.14 25.36
CA LYS A 220 -32.08 4.07 24.50
C LYS A 220 -32.13 4.47 23.01
N ASP A 221 -32.54 5.70 22.72
CA ASP A 221 -32.64 6.22 21.35
C ASP A 221 -31.25 6.44 20.76
N LYS A 222 -30.30 6.90 21.57
CA LYS A 222 -28.88 6.98 21.20
C LYS A 222 -28.32 5.61 20.83
N LYS A 223 -28.53 4.59 21.68
CA LYS A 223 -28.08 3.21 21.42
C LYS A 223 -28.67 2.65 20.13
N LYS A 224 -29.97 2.88 19.87
CA LYS A 224 -30.64 2.43 18.65
C LYS A 224 -30.03 3.10 17.41
N ARG A 225 -29.86 4.43 17.43
CA ARG A 225 -29.23 5.18 16.34
C ARG A 225 -27.82 4.69 16.07
N ASP A 226 -27.00 4.54 17.11
CA ASP A 226 -25.61 4.11 16.97
C ASP A 226 -25.54 2.68 16.38
N ALA A 227 -26.45 1.78 16.79
CA ALA A 227 -26.58 0.45 16.19
C ALA A 227 -27.00 0.49 14.70
N GLU A 228 -27.92 1.39 14.33
CA GLU A 228 -28.32 1.58 12.93
C GLU A 228 -27.17 2.13 12.07
N ILE A 229 -26.37 3.07 12.61
CA ILE A 229 -25.16 3.58 11.96
C ILE A 229 -24.18 2.43 11.73
N VAL A 230 -23.85 1.67 12.77
CA VAL A 230 -22.94 0.52 12.67
C VAL A 230 -23.45 -0.49 11.64
N ALA A 231 -24.75 -0.79 11.62
CA ALA A 231 -25.34 -1.71 10.65
C ALA A 231 -25.33 -1.19 9.21
N LYS A 232 -25.46 0.12 8.98
CA LYS A 232 -25.29 0.73 7.65
C LYS A 232 -23.83 0.71 7.22
N MET A 233 -22.92 1.09 8.12
CA MET A 233 -21.47 1.10 7.89
C MET A 233 -20.91 -0.30 7.59
N ALA A 234 -21.40 -1.33 8.28
CA ALA A 234 -20.96 -2.72 8.07
C ALA A 234 -21.36 -3.27 6.68
N ARG A 235 -22.45 -2.76 6.11
CA ARG A 235 -22.97 -3.17 4.78
C ARG A 235 -22.31 -2.42 3.62
N ALA A 236 -21.85 -1.20 3.86
CA ALA A 236 -21.18 -0.39 2.84
C ALA A 236 -19.75 -0.90 2.59
N PRO A 237 -19.24 -0.78 1.35
CA PRO A 237 -17.90 -1.20 0.99
C PRO A 237 -16.83 -0.21 1.47
N GLY A 238 -15.58 -0.67 1.47
CA GLY A 238 -14.40 0.12 1.79
C GLY A 238 -14.07 0.21 3.28
N LYS A 239 -12.89 0.73 3.61
CA LYS A 239 -12.42 1.07 4.95
C LYS A 239 -12.24 2.58 5.03
N LEU A 240 -12.67 3.18 6.14
CA LEU A 240 -12.38 4.59 6.45
C LEU A 240 -11.25 4.62 7.47
N ASP A 241 -10.07 5.03 7.03
CA ASP A 241 -8.89 5.17 7.86
C ASP A 241 -8.03 6.35 7.38
N HIS A 242 -6.91 6.60 8.06
CA HIS A 242 -5.89 7.54 7.63
C HIS A 242 -5.25 7.07 6.31
N ALA A 243 -5.67 7.69 5.22
CA ALA A 243 -5.22 7.39 3.88
C ALA A 243 -4.10 8.35 3.44
N SER A 244 -2.96 7.81 3.05
CA SER A 244 -1.87 8.56 2.43
C SER A 244 -1.21 7.73 1.34
N ILE A 245 -0.81 8.41 0.26
CA ILE A 245 -0.05 7.85 -0.85
C ILE A 245 1.02 8.85 -1.27
N VAL A 246 2.20 8.35 -1.61
CA VAL A 246 3.27 9.13 -2.24
C VAL A 246 3.87 8.32 -3.37
N ALA A 247 4.18 8.96 -4.49
CA ALA A 247 4.75 8.32 -5.65
C ALA A 247 5.99 9.09 -6.16
N TYR A 248 6.89 8.35 -6.79
CA TYR A 248 8.12 8.84 -7.39
C TYR A 248 8.34 8.17 -8.74
N GLU A 249 8.59 8.97 -9.77
CA GLU A 249 8.92 8.48 -11.11
C GLU A 249 10.44 8.33 -11.24
N VAL A 250 10.88 7.11 -11.55
CA VAL A 250 12.29 6.74 -11.60
C VAL A 250 12.99 7.43 -12.77
N GLY A 251 14.12 8.07 -12.49
CA GLY A 251 14.95 8.73 -13.52
C GLY A 251 14.54 10.16 -13.89
N VAL A 252 13.54 10.75 -13.21
CA VAL A 252 13.15 12.15 -13.44
C VAL A 252 14.10 13.14 -12.77
N TYR A 253 14.65 12.80 -11.60
CA TYR A 253 15.64 13.64 -10.94
C TYR A 253 16.99 13.53 -11.65
N ARG A 254 17.46 14.63 -12.25
CA ARG A 254 18.73 14.69 -12.98
C ARG A 254 19.91 15.20 -12.17
N GLY A 255 19.71 15.56 -10.89
CA GLY A 255 20.68 16.36 -10.14
C GLY A 255 20.78 17.76 -10.73
N GLU A 256 21.06 18.77 -9.92
CA GLU A 256 21.65 19.98 -10.48
C GLU A 256 23.03 19.52 -10.98
N ASP A 257 23.26 19.61 -12.30
CA ASP A 257 24.56 19.41 -12.90
C ASP A 257 25.60 20.11 -12.02
N GLU A 258 26.63 19.37 -11.61
CA GLU A 258 27.75 19.89 -10.83
C GLU A 258 28.12 21.28 -11.34
N GLU A 259 28.07 22.25 -10.43
CA GLU A 259 28.45 23.64 -10.67
C GLU A 259 29.68 23.68 -11.58
N ASN A 260 29.51 24.26 -12.78
CA ASN A 260 30.61 24.69 -13.63
C ASN A 260 31.59 25.49 -12.77
N THR A 261 32.66 24.84 -12.28
CA THR A 261 33.85 25.55 -11.79
C THR A 261 34.56 26.10 -13.01
N ASP A 262 34.02 27.19 -13.56
CA ASP A 262 34.69 28.02 -14.55
C ASP A 262 35.82 28.77 -13.84
N TYR A 263 36.98 28.12 -13.73
CA TYR A 263 38.22 28.85 -13.55
C TYR A 263 38.48 29.61 -14.86
N GLY A 264 38.05 30.87 -14.86
CA GLY A 264 38.36 31.85 -15.90
C GLY A 264 39.86 31.94 -16.15
N GLY A 265 40.32 31.17 -17.13
CA GLY A 265 41.65 31.22 -17.70
C GLY A 265 41.58 31.84 -19.08
N VAL A 266 41.75 33.15 -19.15
CA VAL A 266 41.90 33.91 -20.40
C VAL A 266 43.12 33.38 -21.17
N ALA A 267 42.90 32.80 -22.35
CA ALA A 267 43.91 32.74 -23.40
C ALA A 267 43.28 32.72 -24.80
N THR A 268 43.51 33.81 -25.52
CA THR A 268 43.21 34.06 -26.92
C THR A 268 43.93 33.10 -27.87
N SER A 269 43.26 32.67 -28.94
CA SER A 269 43.59 33.01 -30.35
C SER A 269 43.36 31.87 -31.37
N GLN A 270 42.73 32.28 -32.49
CA GLN A 270 42.85 31.79 -33.87
C GLN A 270 42.27 30.42 -34.26
N GLY A 271 41.43 30.45 -35.30
CA GLY A 271 40.65 29.32 -35.78
C GLY A 271 41.29 28.50 -36.91
N SER A 272 40.56 27.49 -37.36
CA SER A 272 40.62 26.93 -38.72
C SER A 272 39.52 25.88 -38.92
N ASN A 273 38.98 25.82 -40.14
CA ASN A 273 38.01 24.85 -40.67
C ASN A 273 38.51 23.40 -40.69
N ARG A 274 37.54 22.46 -40.64
CA ARG A 274 37.45 21.06 -41.21
C ARG A 274 36.66 20.22 -40.19
N GLY A 275 35.71 19.34 -40.50
CA GLY A 275 35.25 18.65 -41.71
C GLY A 275 34.53 17.39 -41.20
N ASP A 276 33.46 16.97 -41.85
CA ASP A 276 32.59 15.83 -41.47
C ASP A 276 33.32 14.53 -41.13
N THR A 277 32.85 13.81 -40.11
CA THR A 277 32.68 12.35 -40.18
C THR A 277 31.67 11.88 -39.11
N LEU A 278 30.59 11.23 -39.57
CA LEU A 278 29.65 10.48 -38.73
C LEU A 278 30.30 9.13 -38.40
N GLU A 279 30.62 8.87 -37.13
CA GLU A 279 30.98 7.53 -36.65
C GLU A 279 29.70 6.76 -36.29
N GLU A 280 29.51 5.60 -36.92
CA GLU A 280 28.48 4.62 -36.54
C GLU A 280 28.83 3.95 -35.20
N PRO A 281 27.83 3.63 -34.35
CA PRO A 281 28.07 2.93 -33.09
C PRO A 281 28.40 1.44 -33.32
N PRO A 282 29.22 0.83 -32.44
CA PRO A 282 29.61 -0.58 -32.56
C PRO A 282 28.44 -1.54 -32.30
N PRO A 283 28.47 -2.75 -32.88
CA PRO A 283 27.38 -3.72 -32.76
C PRO A 283 27.33 -4.36 -31.36
N SER A 284 26.11 -4.53 -30.86
CA SER A 284 25.80 -5.14 -29.56
C SER A 284 26.18 -6.64 -29.46
N PRO A 285 26.59 -7.15 -28.28
CA PRO A 285 26.99 -8.55 -28.11
C PRO A 285 25.81 -9.51 -28.21
N ARG A 286 26.03 -10.67 -28.84
CA ARG A 286 25.07 -11.78 -28.96
C ARG A 286 24.82 -12.44 -27.60
N LEU A 287 23.55 -12.56 -27.22
CA LEU A 287 23.10 -13.41 -26.12
C LEU A 287 23.32 -14.89 -26.49
N TYR A 288 24.00 -15.62 -25.61
CA TYR A 288 24.08 -17.08 -25.66
C TYR A 288 22.76 -17.66 -25.14
N GLU A 289 22.04 -18.39 -25.99
CA GLU A 289 21.01 -19.33 -25.55
C GLU A 289 21.68 -20.50 -24.81
N SER A 290 21.31 -20.71 -23.56
CA SER A 290 21.59 -21.95 -22.84
C SER A 290 20.31 -22.77 -22.76
N THR A 291 20.20 -23.75 -23.64
CA THR A 291 19.37 -24.95 -23.50
C THR A 291 19.89 -25.76 -22.32
N VAL A 292 19.09 -25.97 -21.26
CA VAL A 292 18.56 -27.26 -20.75
C VAL A 292 17.41 -26.96 -19.80
#